data_AF-A0A0Q6A2T3-F1
#
_entry.id   AF-A0A0Q6A2T3-F1
#
_cell.length_a   1.000
_cell.length_b   1.000
_cell.length_c   1.000
_cell.angle_alpha   90.00
_cell.angle_beta   90.00
_cell.angle_gamma   90.00
#
_symmetry.space_group_name_H-M   'P 1'
#
loop_
_entity.id
_entity.type
_entity.pdbx_description
1 polymer ?
#
loop_
_entity_poly.entity_id
_entity_poly.type
_entity_poly.pdbx_seq_one_letter_code
_entity_poly.pdbx_strand_id
1 'polypeptide(L)' 'MIPQNFKDILSNTDNAGFYQILALIFFMLFFVSLIIYVFSRPKKYYKEEEEAPLGDDKDDDIFNLKN' A
#
# COMPACT_ATOMS: atom_id res chain seq x y z
N MET A 1 29.60 20.50 -12.97
CA MET A 1 30.58 19.70 -12.19
C MET A 1 29.88 19.24 -10.94
N ILE A 2 29.84 17.93 -10.69
CA ILE A 2 29.43 17.42 -9.37
C ILE A 2 30.46 17.96 -8.37
N PRO A 3 30.05 18.56 -7.24
CA PRO A 3 31.00 19.15 -6.29
C PRO A 3 32.00 18.07 -5.84
N GLN A 4 33.28 18.41 -5.81
CA GLN A 4 34.37 17.46 -5.57
C GLN A 4 34.17 16.67 -4.25
N ASN A 5 33.60 17.30 -3.23
CA ASN A 5 33.20 16.68 -1.97
C ASN A 5 32.24 15.48 -2.14
N PHE A 6 31.29 15.52 -3.07
CA PHE A 6 30.40 14.38 -3.34
C PHE A 6 31.15 13.26 -4.05
N LYS A 7 32.09 13.63 -4.93
CA LYS A 7 32.92 12.67 -5.65
C LYS A 7 33.82 11.91 -4.67
N ASP A 8 34.41 12.62 -3.71
CA ASP A 8 35.28 12.05 -2.67
C ASP A 8 34.50 11.10 -1.75
N ILE A 9 33.28 11.45 -1.32
CA ILE A 9 32.41 10.58 -0.52
C ILE A 9 32.04 9.30 -1.28
N LEU A 10 31.77 9.40 -2.58
CA LEU A 10 31.39 8.26 -3.41
C LEU A 10 32.59 7.37 -3.76
N SER A 11 33.78 7.95 -3.89
CA SER A 11 35.03 7.23 -4.15
C SER A 11 35.69 6.66 -2.88
N ASN A 12 35.24 7.06 -1.69
CA ASN A 12 35.74 6.50 -0.43
C ASN A 12 35.06 5.15 -0.16
N THR A 13 35.53 4.13 -0.88
CA THR A 13 34.85 2.84 -1.06
C THR A 13 35.15 1.80 0.01
N ASP A 14 35.99 2.12 1.00
CA ASP A 14 36.47 1.14 1.99
C ASP A 14 35.33 0.37 2.67
N ASN A 15 34.15 0.98 2.79
CA ASN A 15 32.93 0.33 3.30
C ASN A 15 31.71 0.45 2.36
N ALA A 16 31.89 0.88 1.10
CA ALA A 16 30.77 1.13 0.18
C ALA A 16 29.92 -0.13 -0.05
N GLY A 17 30.56 -1.31 -0.14
CA GLY A 17 29.85 -2.58 -0.27
C GLY A 17 28.98 -2.90 0.96
N PHE A 18 29.47 -2.59 2.17
CA PHE A 18 28.70 -2.79 3.40
C PHE A 18 27.48 -1.87 3.45
N TYR A 19 27.64 -0.58 3.16
CA TYR A 19 26.52 0.36 3.13
C TYR A 19 25.51 0.05 2.02
N GLN A 20 25.95 -0.46 0.87
CA GLN A 20 25.07 -0.92 -0.19
C GLN A 20 24.19 -2.08 0.26
N ILE A 21 24.77 -3.10 0.92
CA ILE A 21 24.02 -4.24 1.46
C ILE A 21 23.05 -3.77 2.56
N LEU A 22 23.49 -2.86 3.44
CA LEU A 22 22.64 -2.30 4.48
C LEU A 22 21.45 -1.53 3.90
N ALA A 23 21.68 -0.71 2.88
CA ALA A 23 20.63 0.02 2.17
C ALA A 23 19.61 -0.92 1.52
N LEU A 24 20.08 -2.02 0.92
CA LEU A 24 19.22 -3.05 0.33
C LEU A 24 18.33 -3.71 1.39
N ILE A 25 18.89 -4.06 2.55
CA ILE A 25 18.13 -4.64 3.67
C ILE A 25 17.05 -3.67 4.16
N PHE A 26 17.40 -2.40 4.37
CA PHE A 26 16.42 -1.38 4.78
C PHE A 26 15.31 -1.18 3.74
N PHE A 27 15.66 -1.15 2.46
CA PHE A 27 14.70 -1.05 1.37
C PHE A 27 13.71 -2.23 1.38
N MET A 28 14.21 -3.45 1.56
CA MET A 28 13.39 -4.65 1.64
C MET A 28 12.49 -4.64 2.89
N LEU A 29 13.01 -4.26 4.05
CA LEU A 29 12.23 -4.15 5.29
C LEU A 29 11.13 -3.09 5.19
N PHE A 30 11.42 -1.96 4.54
CA PHE A 30 10.43 -0.92 4.27
C PHE A 30 9.27 -1.48 3.42
N PHE A 31 9.59 -2.21 2.35
CA PHE A 31 8.58 -2.85 1.50
C PHE A 31 7.74 -3.88 2.25
N VAL A 32 8.37 -4.76 3.02
CA VAL A 32 7.65 -5.76 3.84
C VAL A 32 6.72 -5.07 4.85
N SER A 33 7.22 -4.02 5.50
CA SER A 33 6.43 -3.24 6.46
C SER A 33 5.26 -2.54 5.78
N LEU A 34 5.44 -2.01 4.56
CA LEU A 34 4.37 -1.39 3.77
C LEU A 34 3.28 -2.42 3.43
N ILE A 35 3.67 -3.63 3.01
CA ILE A 35 2.72 -4.71 2.72
C ILE A 35 1.91 -5.04 3.97
N ILE A 36 2.58 -5.30 5.11
CA ILE A 36 1.89 -5.59 6.38
C ILE A 36 0.98 -4.42 6.77
N TYR A 37 1.44 -3.18 6.63
CA TYR A 37 0.64 -2.00 6.91
C TYR A 37 -0.63 -1.95 6.07
N VAL A 38 -0.52 -2.14 4.76
CA VAL A 38 -1.67 -2.14 3.83
C VAL A 38 -2.67 -3.25 4.17
N PHE A 39 -2.20 -4.47 4.42
CA PHE A 39 -3.09 -5.60 4.75
C PHE A 39 -3.70 -5.49 6.16
N SER A 40 -3.00 -4.86 7.10
CA SER A 40 -3.51 -4.62 8.45
C SER A 40 -4.50 -3.46 8.51
N ARG A 41 -4.63 -2.64 7.46
CA ARG A 41 -5.72 -1.66 7.38
C ARG A 41 -7.05 -2.43 7.34
N PRO A 42 -7.94 -2.22 8.32
CA PRO A 42 -9.21 -2.92 8.34
C PRO A 42 -10.04 -2.47 7.15
N LYS A 43 -10.60 -3.41 6.39
CA LYS A 43 -11.55 -3.18 5.29
C LYS A 43 -12.91 -2.61 5.75
N LYS A 44 -12.93 -1.94 6.92
CA LYS A 44 -14.13 -1.52 7.64
C LYS A 44 -14.98 -0.50 6.87
N TYR A 45 -14.43 0.12 5.83
CA TYR A 45 -15.14 1.04 4.95
C TYR A 45 -16.16 0.36 4.03
N TYR A 46 -16.11 -0.97 3.89
CA TYR A 46 -17.07 -1.71 3.07
C TYR A 46 -18.14 -2.42 3.90
N LYS A 47 -18.07 -2.40 5.24
CA LYS A 47 -19.08 -3.12 6.04
C LYS A 47 -20.48 -2.56 5.89
N GLU A 48 -20.62 -1.24 5.81
CA GLU A 48 -21.91 -0.58 5.62
C GLU A 48 -22.45 -0.81 4.20
N GLU A 49 -21.58 -0.93 3.20
CA GLU A 49 -21.93 -1.19 1.79
C GLU A 49 -22.15 -2.68 1.50
N GLU A 50 -21.49 -3.58 2.24
CA GLU A 50 -21.70 -5.04 2.19
C GLU A 50 -23.00 -5.44 2.88
N GLU A 51 -23.40 -4.70 3.93
CA GLU A 51 -24.68 -4.86 4.63
C GLU A 51 -25.79 -3.98 4.02
N ALA A 52 -25.46 -3.16 3.01
CA ALA A 52 -26.47 -2.43 2.28
C ALA A 52 -27.42 -3.46 1.66
N PRO A 53 -28.74 -3.34 1.91
CA PRO A 53 -29.69 -4.23 1.27
C PRO A 53 -29.49 -4.10 -0.24
N LEU A 54 -29.07 -5.20 -0.88
CA LEU A 54 -29.29 -5.38 -2.31
C LEU A 54 -30.78 -5.14 -2.48
N GLY A 55 -31.15 -4.01 -3.10
CA GLY A 55 -32.55 -3.66 -3.33
C GLY A 55 -33.22 -4.91 -3.89
N ASP A 56 -34.05 -5.54 -3.07
CA ASP A 56 -34.73 -6.76 -3.44
C ASP A 56 -35.62 -6.35 -4.62
N ASP A 57 -35.51 -7.04 -5.77
CA ASP A 57 -36.36 -6.86 -6.96
C ASP A 57 -37.87 -7.07 -6.68
N LYS A 58 -38.27 -7.20 -5.41
CA LYS A 58 -39.63 -7.46 -4.92
C LYS A 58 -40.49 -6.21 -4.86
N ASP A 59 -39.90 -5.02 -4.91
CA ASP A 59 -40.66 -3.77 -4.95
C ASP A 59 -41.31 -3.52 -6.33
N ASP A 60 -40.80 -4.17 -7.39
CA ASP A 60 -41.36 -4.09 -8.75
C ASP A 60 -42.62 -4.95 -8.94
N ASP A 61 -42.77 -6.03 -8.16
CA ASP A 61 -43.95 -6.91 -8.20
C ASP A 61 -45.13 -6.35 -7.39
N ILE A 62 -44.88 -5.65 -6.28
CA ILE A 62 -45.94 -5.03 -5.45
C ILE A 62 -46.60 -3.86 -6.19
N PHE A 63 -45.85 -3.09 -6.99
CA PHE A 63 -46.40 -1.97 -7.75
C PHE A 63 -47.31 -2.43 -8.91
N ASN A 64 -47.02 -3.58 -9.53
CA ASN A 64 -47.81 -4.15 -10.62
C ASN A 64 -49.12 -4.82 -10.16
N LEU A 65 -49.24 -5.23 -8.90
CA LEU A 65 -50.46 -5.85 -8.36
C LEU A 65 -51.53 -4.85 -7.89
N LYS A 66 -51.19 -3.55 -7.86
CA LYS A 66 -52.10 -2.47 -7.41
C LYS A 66 -52.79 -1.73 -8.57
N ASN A 67 -52.59 -2.18 -9.83
CA ASN A 67 -53.18 -1.58 -11.03
C ASN A 67 -54.27 -2.47 -11.65
#